data_AF-A0A3C0ZRA7-F1
#
_entry.id   AF-A0A3C0ZRA7-F1
#
_cell.length_a   1.000
_cell.length_b   1.000
_cell.length_c   1.000
_cell.angle_alpha   90.00
_cell.angle_beta   90.00
_cell.angle_gamma   90.00
#
_symmetry.space_group_name_H-M   'P 1'
#
loop_
_entity.id
_entity.type
_entity.pdbx_description
1 polymer ?
#
loop_
_entity_poly.entity_id
_entity_poly.type
_entity_poly.pdbx_seq_one_letter_code
_entity_poly.pdbx_strand_id
1 'polypeptide(L)'
;WEFVRDTARLFHENGMKTVLVTNGMASGEVLQELLPFIDAMNIDLKGFTEDFYREFVGGDLNMVKDFISAAAEGCHVEITKLIIPGKNDSESEMRRMAAWIASLRGGTGKDIPLHVSRYFPRYKWTAPATSVKTVYRLAETAREKLDYVYTGNC
;
A
#
# COMPACT_ATOMS: atom_id res chain seq x y z
N TRP A 1 2.68 2.90 18.91
CA TRP A 1 3.23 1.79 18.10
C TRP A 1 3.90 0.74 18.98
N GLU A 2 4.29 1.10 20.21
CA GLU A 2 4.81 0.26 21.29
C GLU A 2 3.91 -0.95 21.58
N PHE A 3 2.59 -0.74 21.66
CA PHE A 3 1.63 -1.85 21.82
C PHE A 3 1.73 -2.87 20.67
N VAL A 4 1.92 -2.42 19.43
CA VAL A 4 2.08 -3.29 18.26
C VAL A 4 3.39 -4.07 18.37
N ARG A 5 4.50 -3.39 18.69
CA ARG A 5 5.82 -4.02 18.90
C ARG A 5 5.77 -5.10 19.96
N ASP A 6 5.28 -4.75 21.15
CA ASP A 6 5.29 -5.64 22.31
C ASP A 6 4.39 -6.85 22.09
N THR A 7 3.24 -6.65 21.44
CA THR A 7 2.34 -7.76 21.08
C THR A 7 2.94 -8.64 19.99
N ALA A 8 3.54 -8.06 18.94
CA ALA A 8 4.18 -8.80 17.86
C ALA A 8 5.33 -9.68 18.38
N ARG A 9 6.14 -9.16 19.30
CA ARG A 9 7.18 -9.93 20.00
C ARG A 9 6.60 -11.14 20.73
N LEU A 10 5.51 -10.97 21.49
CA LEU A 10 4.86 -12.09 22.19
C LEU A 10 4.32 -13.15 21.22
N PHE A 11 3.78 -12.74 20.06
CA PHE A 11 3.35 -13.69 19.02
C PHE A 11 4.52 -14.51 18.47
N HIS A 12 5.66 -13.86 18.19
CA HIS A 12 6.87 -14.53 17.72
C HIS A 12 7.44 -15.50 18.76
N GLU A 13 7.44 -15.13 20.04
CA GLU A 13 7.85 -16.01 21.15
C GLU A 13 6.99 -17.29 21.24
N ASN A 14 5.77 -17.26 20.70
CA ASN A 14 4.86 -18.40 20.62
C ASN A 14 4.87 -19.08 19.24
N GLY A 15 5.85 -18.79 18.38
CA GLY A 15 6.00 -19.40 17.05
C GLY A 15 4.94 -18.99 16.03
N MET A 16 4.20 -17.90 16.29
CA MET A 16 3.18 -17.38 15.38
C MET A 16 3.77 -16.36 14.40
N LYS A 17 3.10 -16.22 13.25
CA LYS A 17 3.42 -15.21 12.23
C LYS A 17 2.60 -13.94 12.45
N THR A 18 3.20 -12.79 12.15
CA THR A 18 2.59 -11.47 12.35
C THR A 18 2.44 -10.74 11.03
N VAL A 19 1.29 -10.10 10.84
CA VAL A 19 1.01 -9.25 9.68
C VAL A 19 0.62 -7.86 10.17
N LEU A 20 1.34 -6.84 9.71
CA LEU A 20 1.02 -5.45 10.00
C LEU A 20 0.25 -4.81 8.84
N VAL A 21 -0.99 -4.37 9.11
CA VAL A 21 -1.76 -3.55 8.16
C VAL A 21 -1.60 -2.09 8.53
N THR A 22 -1.10 -1.26 7.62
CA THR A 22 -0.70 0.11 7.92
C THR A 22 -0.88 1.05 6.72
N ASN A 23 -0.93 2.37 6.97
CA ASN A 23 -0.84 3.38 5.93
C ASN A 23 0.60 3.79 5.58
N GLY A 24 1.60 3.24 6.30
CA GLY A 24 3.02 3.50 6.06
C GLY A 24 3.50 4.90 6.45
N MET A 25 2.68 5.71 7.13
CA MET A 25 3.06 7.07 7.53
C MET A 25 3.68 7.04 8.94
N ALA A 26 4.91 6.53 9.02
CA ALA A 26 5.70 6.45 10.24
C ALA A 26 7.18 6.70 9.93
N SER A 27 7.96 7.09 10.94
CA SER A 27 9.41 7.31 10.78
C SER A 27 10.16 5.99 10.58
N GLY A 28 11.36 6.09 10.00
CA GLY A 28 12.27 4.95 9.86
C GLY A 28 12.65 4.30 11.19
N GLU A 29 12.76 5.10 12.27
CA GLU A 29 13.04 4.59 13.63
C GLU A 29 11.93 3.66 14.12
N VAL A 30 10.66 4.04 13.94
CA VAL A 30 9.51 3.19 14.30
C VAL A 30 9.52 1.90 13.49
N LEU A 31 9.83 1.98 12.19
CA LEU A 31 9.94 0.78 11.36
C LEU A 31 11.06 -0.14 11.85
N GLN A 32 12.24 0.39 12.17
CA GLN A 32 13.37 -0.40 12.65
C GLN A 32 13.07 -1.15 13.95
N GLU A 33 12.29 -0.56 14.86
CA GLU A 33 11.87 -1.25 16.09
C GLU A 33 10.79 -2.31 15.86
N LEU A 34 9.96 -2.16 14.84
CA LEU A 34 8.90 -3.12 14.52
C LEU A 34 9.40 -4.28 13.65
N LEU A 35 10.26 -4.00 12.66
CA LEU A 35 10.66 -4.91 11.60
C LEU A 35 11.15 -6.29 12.07
N PRO A 36 11.91 -6.43 13.17
CA PRO A 36 12.32 -7.74 13.68
C PRO A 36 11.17 -8.67 14.08
N PHE A 37 9.98 -8.11 14.34
CA PHE A 37 8.82 -8.84 14.86
C PHE A 37 7.67 -8.93 13.84
N ILE A 38 7.87 -8.49 12.59
CA ILE A 38 6.82 -8.44 11.56
C ILE A 38 7.23 -9.29 10.36
N ASP A 39 6.48 -10.36 10.09
CA ASP A 39 6.75 -11.26 8.95
C ASP A 39 6.25 -10.69 7.62
N ALA A 40 5.13 -9.96 7.65
CA ALA A 40 4.56 -9.34 6.47
C ALA A 40 3.87 -8.00 6.77
N MET A 41 3.82 -7.12 5.76
CA MET A 41 3.07 -5.87 5.82
C MET A 41 2.12 -5.74 4.63
N ASN A 42 0.89 -5.30 4.89
CA ASN A 42 0.00 -4.76 3.87
C ASN A 42 -0.05 -3.23 4.05
N ILE A 43 0.47 -2.50 3.07
CA ILE A 43 0.68 -1.06 3.17
C ILE A 43 -0.22 -0.32 2.17
N ASP A 44 -1.03 0.60 2.68
CA ASP A 44 -1.89 1.41 1.82
C ASP A 44 -1.11 2.56 1.15
N LEU A 45 -0.85 2.42 -0.16
CA LEU A 45 -0.37 3.52 -1.00
C LEU A 45 -1.57 4.20 -1.67
N LYS A 46 -2.15 5.18 -0.96
CA LYS A 46 -3.48 5.75 -1.27
C LYS A 46 -3.53 6.56 -2.56
N GLY A 47 -2.39 7.04 -3.05
CA GLY A 47 -2.28 7.81 -4.29
C GLY A 47 -0.81 7.96 -4.68
N PHE A 48 -0.55 8.63 -5.80
CA PHE A 48 0.82 8.81 -6.29
C PHE A 48 1.11 10.25 -6.75
N THR A 49 0.54 11.21 -6.03
CA THR A 49 0.77 12.65 -6.19
C THR A 49 0.82 13.30 -4.80
N GLU A 50 1.72 14.26 -4.61
CA GLU A 50 1.85 14.99 -3.34
C GLU A 50 0.59 15.79 -2.99
N ASP A 51 -0.05 16.43 -3.96
CA ASP A 51 -1.27 17.21 -3.74
C ASP A 51 -2.41 16.35 -3.18
N PHE A 52 -2.62 15.15 -3.72
CA PHE A 52 -3.61 14.21 -3.17
C PHE A 52 -3.30 13.84 -1.71
N TYR A 53 -2.02 13.63 -1.37
CA TYR A 53 -1.62 13.32 0.00
C TYR A 53 -1.83 14.50 0.95
N ARG A 54 -1.41 15.70 0.55
CA ARG A 54 -1.50 16.90 1.37
C ARG A 54 -2.94 17.37 1.57
N GLU A 55 -3.75 17.36 0.52
CA GLU A 55 -5.07 18.00 0.53
C GLU A 55 -6.22 17.04 0.82
N PHE A 56 -6.10 15.77 0.44
CA PHE A 56 -7.18 14.80 0.59
C PHE A 56 -6.91 13.75 1.67
N VAL A 57 -5.70 13.21 1.73
CA VAL A 57 -5.33 12.18 2.73
C VAL A 57 -4.96 12.82 4.07
N GLY A 58 -4.34 14.00 4.06
CA GLY A 58 -3.75 14.63 5.24
C GLY A 58 -2.44 13.94 5.67
N GLY A 59 -1.61 13.53 4.72
CA GLY A 59 -0.33 12.84 4.97
C GLY A 59 0.77 13.23 3.98
N ASP A 60 1.88 12.48 4.02
CA ASP A 60 3.07 12.72 3.19
C ASP A 60 3.38 11.50 2.30
N LEU A 61 3.40 11.70 0.98
CA LEU A 61 3.67 10.62 0.02
C LEU A 61 5.12 10.11 0.12
N ASN A 62 6.09 10.99 0.34
CA ASN A 62 7.50 10.61 0.40
C ASN A 62 7.77 9.78 1.66
N MET A 63 7.20 10.16 2.81
CA MET A 63 7.29 9.34 4.02
C MET A 63 6.75 7.92 3.81
N VAL A 64 5.60 7.78 3.14
CA VAL A 64 5.03 6.45 2.83
C VAL A 64 5.92 5.67 1.86
N LYS A 65 6.48 6.33 0.84
CA LYS A 65 7.40 5.68 -0.11
C LYS A 65 8.69 5.23 0.57
N ASP A 66 9.25 6.04 1.46
CA ASP A 66 10.46 5.71 2.21
C ASP A 66 10.19 4.52 3.15
N PHE A 67 9.04 4.52 3.83
CA PHE A 67 8.61 3.42 4.68
C PHE A 67 8.45 2.11 3.90
N ILE A 68 7.74 2.14 2.76
CA ILE A 68 7.56 0.96 1.89
C ILE A 68 8.91 0.45 1.38
N SER A 69 9.79 1.36 0.95
CA SER A 69 11.11 1.00 0.42
C SER A 69 11.95 0.27 1.48
N ALA A 70 11.98 0.79 2.71
CA ALA A 70 12.69 0.15 3.82
C ALA A 70 12.02 -1.16 4.27
N ALA A 71 10.69 -1.22 4.31
CA ALA A 71 9.97 -2.43 4.71
C ALA A 71 10.19 -3.60 3.73
N ALA A 72 10.24 -3.30 2.43
CA ALA A 72 10.44 -4.29 1.37
C ALA A 72 11.81 -4.98 1.42
N GLU A 73 12.80 -4.38 2.07
CA GLU A 73 14.12 -5.00 2.30
C GLU A 73 14.12 -6.00 3.46
N GLY A 74 13.17 -5.88 4.39
CA GLY A 74 13.18 -6.62 5.66
C GLY A 74 12.07 -7.64 5.86
N CYS A 75 10.96 -7.55 5.12
CA CYS A 75 9.83 -8.47 5.26
C CYS A 75 9.02 -8.60 3.96
N HIS A 76 8.03 -9.51 3.95
CA HIS A 76 7.09 -9.61 2.82
C HIS A 76 6.20 -8.37 2.78
N VAL A 77 6.13 -7.67 1.64
CA VAL A 77 5.31 -6.47 1.49
C VAL A 77 4.27 -6.68 0.40
N GLU A 78 3.04 -6.31 0.71
CA GLU A 78 1.97 -6.14 -0.27
C GLU A 78 1.46 -4.70 -0.20
N ILE A 79 1.07 -4.15 -1.34
CA ILE A 79 0.59 -2.77 -1.45
C ILE A 79 -0.88 -2.78 -1.80
N THR A 80 -1.66 -1.94 -1.11
CA THR A 80 -3.09 -1.77 -1.39
C THR A 80 -3.36 -0.35 -1.88
N LYS A 81 -4.09 -0.23 -3.00
CA LYS A 81 -4.63 1.04 -3.50
C LYS A 81 -6.16 0.96 -3.61
N LEU A 82 -6.85 1.72 -2.77
CA LEU A 82 -8.29 1.94 -2.89
C LEU A 82 -8.56 3.01 -3.95
N ILE A 83 -9.32 2.68 -4.99
CA ILE A 83 -9.63 3.61 -6.09
C ILE A 83 -10.88 4.43 -5.75
N ILE A 84 -10.73 5.75 -5.68
CA ILE A 84 -11.80 6.73 -5.44
C ILE A 84 -12.06 7.50 -6.75
N PRO A 85 -13.31 7.58 -7.24
CA PRO A 85 -13.60 8.19 -8.54
C PRO A 85 -13.24 9.67 -8.58
N GLY A 86 -12.55 10.09 -9.65
CA GLY A 86 -12.13 11.47 -9.88
C GLY A 86 -11.07 11.98 -8.89
N LYS A 87 -10.40 11.09 -8.16
CA LYS A 87 -9.40 11.45 -7.14
C LYS A 87 -8.04 10.81 -7.37
N ASN A 88 -8.00 9.51 -7.57
CA ASN A 88 -6.74 8.75 -7.75
C ASN A 88 -6.88 7.63 -8.80
N ASP A 89 -7.83 7.78 -9.72
CA ASP A 89 -8.32 6.78 -10.68
C ASP A 89 -7.81 6.98 -12.11
N SER A 90 -6.71 7.73 -12.28
CA SER A 90 -6.07 7.92 -13.58
C SER A 90 -5.07 6.79 -13.91
N GLU A 91 -5.07 6.37 -15.17
CA GLU A 91 -4.11 5.37 -15.67
C GLU A 91 -2.67 5.88 -15.62
N SER A 92 -2.46 7.18 -15.85
CA SER A 92 -1.11 7.77 -15.80
C SER A 92 -0.51 7.69 -14.40
N GLU A 93 -1.32 7.97 -13.37
CA GLU A 93 -0.90 7.82 -11.97
C GLU A 93 -0.66 6.36 -11.60
N MET A 94 -1.56 5.45 -12.01
CA MET A 94 -1.39 4.02 -11.78
C MET A 94 -0.10 3.49 -12.41
N ARG A 95 0.20 3.89 -13.64
CA ARG A 95 1.44 3.50 -14.33
C ARG A 95 2.69 4.02 -13.62
N ARG A 96 2.68 5.26 -13.11
CA ARG A 96 3.79 5.81 -12.32
C ARG A 96 3.97 5.06 -11.00
N MET A 97 2.87 4.77 -10.31
CA MET A 97 2.90 3.99 -9.06
C MET A 97 3.46 2.59 -9.29
N ALA A 98 2.92 1.85 -10.26
CA ALA A 98 3.36 0.49 -10.56
C ALA A 98 4.82 0.44 -11.04
N ALA A 99 5.26 1.43 -11.83
CA ALA A 99 6.66 1.53 -12.23
C ALA A 99 7.59 1.81 -11.04
N TRP A 100 7.15 2.64 -10.07
CA TRP A 100 7.92 2.87 -8.85
C TRP A 100 7.98 1.62 -7.98
N ILE A 101 6.87 0.90 -7.80
CA ILE A 101 6.87 -0.39 -7.06
C ILE A 101 7.85 -1.38 -7.70
N ALA A 102 7.81 -1.53 -9.03
CA ALA A 102 8.73 -2.40 -9.76
C ALA A 102 10.22 -2.00 -9.57
N SER A 103 10.49 -0.72 -9.30
CA SER A 103 11.85 -0.21 -9.08
C SER A 103 12.40 -0.46 -7.67
N LEU A 104 11.56 -0.87 -6.71
CA LEU A 104 11.99 -1.21 -5.36
C LEU A 104 12.98 -2.37 -5.36
N ARG A 105 13.75 -2.51 -4.27
CA ARG A 105 14.78 -3.55 -4.11
C ARG A 105 15.76 -3.58 -5.28
N GLY A 106 16.24 -2.41 -5.70
CA GLY A 106 17.19 -2.28 -6.82
C GLY A 106 16.63 -2.72 -8.18
N GLY A 107 15.32 -2.59 -8.41
CA GLY A 107 14.67 -2.99 -9.66
C GLY A 107 14.11 -4.42 -9.69
N THR A 108 14.05 -5.07 -8.53
CA THR A 108 13.51 -6.44 -8.36
C THR A 108 12.15 -6.44 -7.66
N GLY A 109 11.41 -5.33 -7.70
CA GLY A 109 10.12 -5.19 -7.01
C GLY A 109 8.89 -5.64 -7.81
N LYS A 110 9.06 -6.27 -8.98
CA LYS A 110 7.93 -6.63 -9.86
C LYS A 110 6.98 -7.66 -9.26
N ASP A 111 7.50 -8.50 -8.38
CA ASP A 111 6.81 -9.53 -7.61
C ASP A 111 6.13 -8.99 -6.34
N ILE A 112 6.27 -7.70 -6.00
CA ILE A 112 5.54 -7.08 -4.89
C ILE A 112 4.04 -7.01 -5.28
N PRO A 113 3.14 -7.72 -4.57
CA PRO A 113 1.72 -7.71 -4.92
C PRO A 113 1.08 -6.33 -4.78
N LEU A 114 0.31 -5.95 -5.80
CA LEU A 114 -0.57 -4.78 -5.76
C LEU A 114 -2.04 -5.20 -5.73
N HIS A 115 -2.75 -4.76 -4.70
CA HIS A 115 -4.21 -4.92 -4.57
C HIS A 115 -4.91 -3.64 -4.99
N VAL A 116 -5.64 -3.69 -6.09
CA VAL A 116 -6.47 -2.58 -6.60
C VAL A 116 -7.90 -2.80 -6.11
N SER A 117 -8.32 -2.03 -5.11
CA SER A 117 -9.59 -2.24 -4.42
C SER A 117 -10.64 -1.20 -4.80
N ARG A 118 -11.90 -1.65 -4.89
CA ARG A 118 -13.06 -0.80 -5.22
C ARG A 118 -13.55 -0.02 -4.00
N TYR A 119 -13.71 1.28 -4.16
CA TYR A 119 -14.39 2.14 -3.19
C TYR A 119 -15.92 1.99 -3.21
N PHE A 120 -16.53 2.10 -2.02
CA PHE A 120 -17.98 2.18 -1.82
C PHE A 120 -18.35 3.32 -0.87
N PRO A 121 -19.48 4.01 -1.07
CA PRO A 121 -19.99 4.98 -0.11
C PRO A 121 -20.29 4.30 1.22
N ARG A 122 -19.64 4.83 2.27
CA ARG A 122 -19.78 4.41 3.67
C ARG A 122 -19.63 5.63 4.57
N TYR A 123 -20.23 5.54 5.75
CA TYR A 123 -20.22 6.59 6.76
C TYR A 123 -20.70 7.94 6.18
N LYS A 124 -19.85 8.98 6.16
CA LYS A 124 -20.20 10.33 5.71
C LYS A 124 -19.85 10.63 4.25
N TRP A 125 -19.22 9.70 3.54
CA TRP A 125 -18.80 9.92 2.16
C TRP A 125 -19.87 9.45 1.18
N THR A 126 -20.31 10.34 0.29
CA THR A 126 -21.48 10.14 -0.58
C THR A 126 -21.15 10.02 -2.07
N ALA A 127 -19.88 10.14 -2.45
CA ALA A 127 -19.46 9.89 -3.83
C ALA A 127 -19.89 8.48 -4.29
N PRO A 128 -20.26 8.30 -5.57
CA PRO A 128 -20.67 6.99 -6.07
C PRO A 128 -19.55 5.97 -5.93
N ALA A 129 -19.91 4.69 -5.78
CA ALA A 129 -18.95 3.61 -5.77
C ALA A 129 -18.13 3.61 -7.08
N THR A 130 -16.86 3.23 -6.99
CA THR A 130 -16.01 3.09 -8.18
C THR A 130 -16.60 2.04 -9.11
N SER A 131 -16.63 2.30 -10.41
CA SER A 131 -17.12 1.30 -11.36
C SER A 131 -16.15 0.11 -11.40
N VAL A 132 -16.68 -1.12 -11.49
CA VAL A 132 -15.85 -2.33 -11.63
C VAL A 132 -14.95 -2.23 -12.86
N LYS A 133 -15.47 -1.67 -13.96
CA LYS A 133 -14.71 -1.40 -15.18
C LYS A 133 -13.48 -0.52 -14.93
N THR A 134 -13.60 0.50 -14.08
CA THR A 134 -12.47 1.36 -13.69
C THR A 134 -11.41 0.55 -12.94
N VAL A 135 -11.83 -0.30 -11.99
CA VAL A 135 -10.90 -1.13 -11.21
C VAL A 135 -10.13 -2.10 -12.10
N TYR A 136 -10.83 -2.82 -12.99
CA TYR A 136 -10.19 -3.75 -13.93
C TYR A 136 -9.23 -3.03 -14.87
N ARG A 137 -9.63 -1.89 -15.43
CA ARG A 137 -8.75 -1.10 -16.31
C ARG A 137 -7.46 -0.68 -15.60
N LEU A 138 -7.55 -0.18 -14.37
CA LEU A 138 -6.38 0.24 -13.61
C LEU A 138 -5.52 -0.96 -13.18
N ALA A 139 -6.12 -2.11 -12.90
CA ALA A 139 -5.37 -3.34 -12.66
C ALA A 139 -4.59 -3.77 -13.91
N GLU A 140 -5.19 -3.74 -15.11
CA GLU A 140 -4.44 -4.01 -16.36
C GLU A 140 -3.30 -3.02 -16.57
N THR A 141 -3.53 -1.72 -16.31
CA THR A 141 -2.46 -0.71 -16.39
C THR A 141 -1.31 -1.03 -15.44
N ALA A 142 -1.59 -1.51 -14.23
CA ALA A 142 -0.55 -1.89 -13.29
C ALA A 142 0.22 -3.16 -13.72
N ARG A 143 -0.47 -4.13 -14.35
CA ARG A 143 0.16 -5.35 -14.89
C ARG A 143 1.17 -5.10 -16.00
N GLU A 144 1.16 -3.91 -16.61
CA GLU A 144 2.24 -3.50 -17.51
C GLU A 144 3.63 -3.45 -16.83
N LYS A 145 3.66 -3.36 -15.49
CA LYS A 145 4.89 -3.18 -14.70
C LYS A 145 5.08 -4.22 -13.59
N LEU A 146 4.01 -4.85 -13.10
CA LEU A 146 4.02 -5.78 -11.96
C LEU A 146 3.48 -7.16 -12.35
N ASP A 147 4.04 -8.20 -11.74
CA ASP A 147 3.71 -9.60 -12.02
C ASP A 147 2.42 -10.03 -11.28
N TYR A 148 2.20 -9.49 -10.07
CA TYR A 148 1.05 -9.84 -9.23
C TYR A 148 0.16 -8.62 -8.97
N VAL A 149 -0.95 -8.55 -9.69
CA VAL A 149 -1.98 -7.51 -9.50
C VAL A 149 -3.34 -8.15 -9.29
N TYR A 150 -3.91 -7.91 -8.12
CA TYR A 150 -5.19 -8.45 -7.68
C TYR A 150 -6.25 -7.35 -7.60
N THR A 151 -7.49 -7.72 -7.90
CA THR A 151 -8.63 -6.81 -7.83
C THR A 151 -9.52 -7.18 -6.66
N GLY A 152 -9.85 -6.20 -5.83
CA GLY A 152 -10.69 -6.38 -4.64
C GLY A 152 -12.07 -5.76 -4.80
N ASN A 153 -13.07 -6.39 -4.17
CA ASN A 153 -14.45 -5.90 -4.08
C ASN A 153 -15.13 -5.59 -5.44
N CYS A 154 -14.77 -6.32 -6.49
CA CYS A 154 -15.34 -6.17 -7.82
C CYS A 154 -16.60 -7.00 -7.99
#